data_AF-A0A4U7E0Z8-F1
#
_entry.id   AF-A0A4U7E0Z8-F1
#
_cell.length_a   1.000
_cell.length_b   1.000
_cell.length_c   1.000
_cell.angle_alpha   90.00
_cell.angle_beta   90.00
_cell.angle_gamma   90.00
#
_symmetry.space_group_name_H-M   'P 1'
#
loop_
_entity.id
_entity.type
_entity.pdbx_description
1 polymer ?
#
loop_
_entity_poly.entity_id
_entity_poly.type
_entity_poly.pdbx_seq_one_letter_code
_entity_poly.pdbx_strand_id
1 'polypeptide(L)'
;MDDSKTDKEMTVQEYVFTLVEQAPSDVTKDSNAREELIEQASAEYIVYANKENIQDHEYHFLSLVRVKGLLNDAQEIYENQTDDLFELAEQDDNEEYKRELAESAGRYSVGNTYLALYSLAYETMDDLVELLVPKIVPEDLDDSVSNILVDEVDRYDKRANLLYQAEIISEDTKEGIERMGNIRNKLVHDVDERFFVTFLDDTDGFDHITDTLNELYQQVYDKPIYVTDNEPIL
;
A
#
# COMPACT_ATOMS: atom_id res chain seq x y z
N MET A 1 29.80 -14.69 -30.48
CA MET A 1 29.42 -14.77 -29.06
C MET A 1 30.04 -13.55 -28.44
N ASP A 2 29.23 -12.51 -28.32
CA ASP A 2 29.60 -11.21 -27.76
C ASP A 2 28.70 -11.00 -26.54
N ASP A 3 29.10 -11.63 -25.43
CA ASP A 3 28.46 -11.50 -24.11
C ASP A 3 28.96 -10.21 -23.44
N SER A 4 28.57 -9.05 -23.99
CA SER A 4 28.99 -7.78 -23.38
C SER A 4 28.01 -6.61 -23.60
N LYS A 5 26.71 -6.82 -23.35
CA LYS A 5 25.68 -5.77 -23.20
C LYS A 5 24.58 -6.38 -22.30
N THR A 6 24.26 -5.96 -21.08
CA THR A 6 24.38 -4.70 -20.36
C THR A 6 24.06 -5.02 -18.89
N ASP A 7 25.06 -5.20 -18.02
CA ASP A 7 24.84 -5.11 -16.55
C ASP A 7 24.84 -3.62 -16.19
N LYS A 8 23.79 -2.91 -16.61
CA LYS A 8 23.47 -1.63 -16.00
C LYS A 8 22.78 -2.00 -14.68
N GLU A 9 23.28 -1.50 -13.55
CA GLU A 9 22.52 -1.53 -12.29
C GLU A 9 21.16 -0.88 -12.58
N MET A 10 20.12 -1.72 -12.64
CA MET A 10 18.73 -1.31 -12.84
C MET A 10 18.08 -1.23 -11.46
N THR A 11 17.28 -0.19 -11.26
CA THR A 11 16.37 -0.10 -10.11
C THR A 11 15.24 -1.12 -10.24
N VAL A 12 14.57 -1.45 -9.15
CA VAL A 12 13.37 -2.30 -9.16
C VAL A 12 12.30 -1.78 -10.12
N GLN A 13 12.10 -0.46 -10.16
CA GLN A 13 11.12 0.18 -11.05
C GLN A 13 11.46 -0.06 -12.53
N GLU A 14 12.73 0.14 -12.91
CA GLU A 14 13.20 -0.12 -14.28
C GLU A 14 13.12 -1.61 -14.64
N TYR A 15 13.40 -2.49 -13.68
CA TYR A 15 13.30 -3.93 -13.86
C TYR A 15 11.86 -4.39 -14.11
N VAL A 16 10.93 -3.98 -13.24
CA VAL A 16 9.50 -4.27 -13.39
C VAL A 16 8.96 -3.69 -14.69
N PHE A 17 9.27 -2.43 -15.00
CA PHE A 17 8.84 -1.77 -16.25
C PHE A 17 9.31 -2.55 -17.49
N THR A 18 10.58 -2.97 -17.50
CA THR A 18 11.15 -3.74 -18.62
C THR A 18 10.42 -5.07 -18.84
N LEU A 19 10.04 -5.76 -17.76
CA LEU A 19 9.32 -7.02 -17.86
C LEU A 19 7.87 -6.83 -18.31
N VAL A 20 7.19 -5.79 -17.81
CA VAL A 20 5.83 -5.44 -18.23
C VAL A 20 5.78 -5.05 -19.71
N GLU A 21 6.74 -4.27 -20.21
CA GLU A 21 6.81 -3.91 -21.63
C GLU A 21 7.06 -5.11 -22.55
N GLN A 22 7.79 -6.13 -22.08
CA GLN A 22 8.11 -7.34 -22.83
C GLN A 22 7.03 -8.42 -22.72
N ALA A 23 6.04 -8.21 -21.86
CA ALA A 23 4.99 -9.18 -21.60
C ALA A 23 4.04 -9.35 -22.81
N PRO A 24 3.45 -10.54 -22.99
CA PRO A 24 2.42 -10.77 -23.98
C PRO A 24 1.24 -9.79 -23.88
N SER A 25 0.57 -9.52 -25.02
CA SER A 25 -0.53 -8.54 -25.07
C SER A 25 -1.75 -8.91 -24.24
N ASP A 26 -1.93 -10.20 -23.97
CA ASP A 26 -2.97 -10.74 -23.08
C ASP A 26 -2.65 -10.44 -21.62
N VAL A 27 -1.39 -10.57 -21.20
CA VAL A 27 -0.94 -10.19 -19.85
C VAL A 27 -1.04 -8.70 -19.61
N THR A 28 -0.62 -7.87 -20.58
CA THR A 28 -0.64 -6.40 -20.41
C THR A 28 -2.03 -5.78 -20.40
N LYS A 29 -3.04 -6.47 -20.94
CA LYS A 29 -4.44 -6.00 -21.00
C LYS A 29 -5.32 -6.56 -19.88
N ASP A 30 -4.88 -7.62 -19.22
CA ASP A 30 -5.55 -8.19 -18.07
C ASP A 30 -4.92 -7.62 -16.80
N SER A 31 -5.73 -6.87 -16.02
CA SER A 31 -5.23 -6.19 -14.82
C SER A 31 -4.64 -7.19 -13.81
N ASN A 32 -5.31 -8.33 -13.62
CA ASN A 32 -4.90 -9.32 -12.64
C ASN A 32 -3.59 -10.00 -13.08
N ALA A 33 -3.51 -10.41 -14.35
CA ALA A 33 -2.29 -11.02 -14.90
C ALA A 33 -1.10 -10.04 -14.88
N ARG A 34 -1.36 -8.75 -15.09
CA ARG A 34 -0.34 -7.71 -14.99
C ARG A 34 0.14 -7.49 -13.55
N GLU A 35 -0.77 -7.48 -12.59
CA GLU A 35 -0.44 -7.36 -11.17
C GLU A 35 0.40 -8.55 -10.70
N GLU A 36 0.01 -9.78 -11.05
CA GLU A 36 0.80 -10.99 -10.78
C GLU A 36 2.23 -10.90 -11.36
N LEU A 37 2.36 -10.37 -12.57
CA LEU A 37 3.67 -10.16 -13.19
C LEU A 37 4.51 -9.13 -12.41
N ILE A 38 3.90 -8.04 -11.93
CA ILE A 38 4.58 -7.00 -11.14
C ILE A 38 5.08 -7.59 -9.82
N GLU A 39 4.25 -8.38 -9.13
CA GLU A 39 4.65 -9.05 -7.90
C GLU A 39 5.79 -10.06 -8.13
N GLN A 40 5.67 -10.88 -9.17
CA GLN A 40 6.70 -11.85 -9.53
C GLN A 40 8.01 -11.14 -9.87
N ALA A 41 7.97 -10.10 -10.71
CA ALA A 41 9.14 -9.30 -11.08
C ALA A 41 9.80 -8.66 -9.85
N SER A 42 9.00 -8.14 -8.92
CA SER A 42 9.48 -7.57 -7.66
C SER A 42 10.19 -8.61 -6.80
N ALA A 43 9.65 -9.83 -6.70
CA ALA A 43 10.28 -10.93 -5.99
C ALA A 43 11.58 -11.40 -6.67
N GLU A 44 11.60 -11.49 -8.00
CA GLU A 44 12.79 -11.83 -8.78
C GLU A 44 13.89 -10.77 -8.64
N TYR A 45 13.52 -9.48 -8.62
CA TYR A 45 14.46 -8.39 -8.43
C TYR A 45 15.24 -8.50 -7.12
N ILE A 46 14.60 -8.89 -6.02
CA ILE A 46 15.26 -9.08 -4.72
C ILE A 46 16.41 -10.11 -4.83
N VAL A 47 16.22 -11.16 -5.63
CA VAL A 47 17.23 -12.18 -5.87
C VAL A 47 18.32 -11.67 -6.81
N TYR A 48 17.93 -10.94 -7.87
CA TYR A 48 18.85 -10.38 -8.86
C TYR A 48 19.79 -9.32 -8.25
N ALA A 49 19.23 -8.33 -7.54
CA ALA A 49 19.96 -7.19 -7.02
C ALA A 49 20.91 -7.55 -5.87
N ASN A 50 20.61 -8.61 -5.10
CA ASN A 50 21.21 -8.90 -3.80
C ASN A 50 20.94 -7.79 -2.76
N LYS A 51 20.71 -8.17 -1.50
CA LYS A 51 20.24 -7.26 -0.42
C LYS A 51 21.08 -5.98 -0.29
N GLU A 52 22.39 -6.07 -0.48
CA GLU A 52 23.32 -4.95 -0.26
C GLU A 52 23.20 -3.83 -1.31
N ASN A 53 22.52 -4.08 -2.44
CA ASN A 53 22.41 -3.12 -3.54
C ASN A 53 21.03 -2.48 -3.64
N ILE A 54 20.06 -2.91 -2.83
CA ILE A 54 18.69 -2.36 -2.83
C ILE A 54 18.67 -1.10 -1.97
N GLN A 55 18.26 0.02 -2.57
CA GLN A 55 18.16 1.31 -1.89
C GLN A 55 16.80 1.48 -1.18
N ASP A 56 16.71 2.40 -0.22
CA ASP A 56 15.49 2.63 0.57
C ASP A 56 14.24 2.92 -0.29
N HIS A 57 14.40 3.73 -1.34
CA HIS A 57 13.30 4.01 -2.27
C HIS A 57 12.76 2.74 -2.96
N GLU A 58 13.63 1.76 -3.22
CA GLU A 58 13.26 0.48 -3.82
C GLU A 58 12.56 -0.41 -2.80
N TYR A 59 12.96 -0.37 -1.53
CA TYR A 59 12.24 -1.05 -0.45
C TYR A 59 10.84 -0.49 -0.23
N HIS A 60 10.68 0.83 -0.29
CA HIS A 60 9.35 1.45 -0.24
C HIS A 60 8.52 1.02 -1.45
N PHE A 61 9.08 1.05 -2.67
CA PHE A 61 8.39 0.54 -3.85
C PHE A 61 7.93 -0.91 -3.69
N LEU A 62 8.80 -1.81 -3.23
CA LEU A 62 8.47 -3.22 -2.99
C LEU A 62 7.35 -3.38 -1.94
N SER A 63 7.36 -2.53 -0.91
CA SER A 63 6.32 -2.52 0.14
C SER A 63 4.97 -2.10 -0.43
N LEU A 64 4.96 -1.11 -1.34
CA LEU A 64 3.76 -0.61 -2.00
C LEU A 64 3.14 -1.66 -2.92
N VAL A 65 3.96 -2.37 -3.71
CA VAL A 65 3.51 -3.53 -4.49
C VAL A 65 2.88 -4.57 -3.57
N ARG A 66 3.49 -4.85 -2.41
CA ARG A 66 2.96 -5.83 -1.46
C ARG A 66 1.66 -5.41 -0.78
N VAL A 67 1.48 -4.11 -0.52
CA VAL A 67 0.22 -3.54 -0.02
C VAL A 67 -0.90 -3.75 -1.04
N LYS A 68 -0.66 -3.46 -2.33
CA LYS A 68 -1.64 -3.70 -3.40
C LYS A 68 -2.01 -5.19 -3.50
N GLY A 69 -1.01 -6.07 -3.45
CA GLY A 69 -1.22 -7.52 -3.43
C GLY A 69 -2.12 -7.99 -2.28
N LEU A 70 -1.79 -7.61 -1.05
CA LEU A 70 -2.57 -7.96 0.13
C LEU A 70 -4.00 -7.40 0.09
N LEU A 71 -4.19 -6.25 -0.56
CA LEU A 71 -5.50 -5.67 -0.76
C LEU A 71 -6.35 -6.54 -1.70
N ASN A 72 -5.79 -6.93 -2.83
CA ASN A 72 -6.46 -7.81 -3.79
C ASN A 72 -6.75 -9.19 -3.19
N ASP A 73 -5.77 -9.79 -2.50
CA ASP A 73 -5.92 -11.06 -1.77
C ASP A 73 -7.09 -10.96 -0.76
N ALA A 74 -7.17 -9.86 0.00
CA ALA A 74 -8.25 -9.66 0.97
C ALA A 74 -9.61 -9.55 0.30
N GLN A 75 -9.71 -8.83 -0.83
CA GLN A 75 -10.96 -8.71 -1.59
C GLN A 75 -11.39 -10.06 -2.17
N GLU A 76 -10.48 -10.80 -2.81
CA GLU A 76 -10.79 -12.11 -3.39
C GLU A 76 -11.21 -13.11 -2.30
N ILE A 77 -10.51 -13.17 -1.16
CA ILE A 77 -10.90 -14.04 -0.05
C ILE A 77 -12.28 -13.64 0.49
N TYR A 78 -12.56 -12.34 0.63
CA TYR A 78 -13.85 -11.85 1.11
C TYR A 78 -14.99 -12.29 0.20
N GLU A 79 -14.85 -12.04 -1.10
CA GLU A 79 -15.86 -12.33 -2.12
C GLU A 79 -16.08 -13.84 -2.22
N ASN A 80 -15.02 -14.63 -2.39
CA ASN A 80 -15.11 -16.09 -2.50
C ASN A 80 -15.77 -16.72 -1.27
N GLN A 81 -15.40 -16.30 -0.05
CA GLN A 81 -16.00 -16.85 1.17
C GLN A 81 -17.46 -16.42 1.36
N THR A 82 -17.80 -15.19 0.96
CA THR A 82 -19.18 -14.71 1.01
C THR A 82 -20.05 -15.48 0.03
N ASP A 83 -19.59 -15.65 -1.22
CA ASP A 83 -20.32 -16.35 -2.27
C ASP A 83 -20.48 -17.84 -1.95
N ASP A 84 -19.40 -18.53 -1.56
CA ASP A 84 -19.43 -19.96 -1.18
C ASP A 84 -20.46 -20.23 -0.07
N LEU A 85 -20.49 -19.39 0.97
CA LEU A 85 -21.44 -19.55 2.07
C LEU A 85 -22.86 -19.17 1.68
N PHE A 86 -23.04 -18.16 0.83
CA PHE A 86 -24.35 -17.80 0.32
C PHE A 86 -24.95 -18.95 -0.51
N GLU A 87 -24.17 -19.58 -1.39
CA GLU A 87 -24.58 -20.75 -2.17
C GLU A 87 -24.87 -21.98 -1.29
N LEU A 88 -24.05 -22.25 -0.27
CA LEU A 88 -24.29 -23.36 0.66
C LEU A 88 -25.54 -23.16 1.53
N ALA A 89 -25.88 -21.90 1.81
CA ALA A 89 -27.04 -21.54 2.62
C ALA A 89 -28.36 -21.58 1.83
N GLU A 90 -28.36 -21.89 0.52
CA GLU A 90 -29.57 -22.04 -0.32
C GLU A 90 -30.63 -23.01 0.24
N GLN A 91 -30.27 -23.90 1.17
CA GLN A 91 -31.17 -24.86 1.81
C GLN A 91 -32.07 -24.27 2.91
N ASP A 92 -31.81 -23.04 3.37
CA ASP A 92 -32.69 -22.30 4.29
C ASP A 92 -33.69 -21.43 3.51
N ASP A 93 -34.85 -21.08 4.07
CA ASP A 93 -35.83 -20.20 3.39
C ASP A 93 -35.64 -18.71 3.80
N ASN A 94 -34.78 -18.42 4.78
CA ASN A 94 -34.56 -17.05 5.28
C ASN A 94 -33.38 -16.34 4.60
N GLU A 95 -33.66 -15.61 3.53
CA GLU A 95 -32.67 -14.84 2.76
C GLU A 95 -31.87 -13.81 3.56
N GLU A 96 -32.48 -13.15 4.55
CA GLU A 96 -31.80 -12.15 5.39
C GLU A 96 -30.72 -12.81 6.25
N TYR A 97 -31.07 -13.93 6.89
CA TYR A 97 -30.12 -14.71 7.67
C TYR A 97 -28.97 -15.27 6.83
N LYS A 98 -29.25 -15.71 5.59
CA LYS A 98 -28.19 -16.20 4.67
C LYS A 98 -27.19 -15.11 4.35
N ARG A 99 -27.66 -13.91 4.03
CA ARG A 99 -26.79 -12.78 3.72
C ARG A 99 -25.93 -12.40 4.92
N GLU A 100 -26.53 -12.27 6.10
CA GLU A 100 -25.78 -11.95 7.33
C GLU A 100 -24.74 -13.03 7.67
N LEU A 101 -25.07 -14.31 7.48
CA LEU A 101 -24.15 -15.42 7.71
C LEU A 101 -22.98 -15.40 6.72
N ALA A 102 -23.27 -15.18 5.44
CA ALA A 102 -22.26 -15.10 4.38
C ALA A 102 -21.31 -13.91 4.60
N GLU A 103 -21.86 -12.71 4.85
CA GLU A 103 -21.07 -11.51 5.14
C GLU A 103 -20.21 -11.70 6.41
N SER A 104 -20.78 -12.29 7.47
CA SER A 104 -20.03 -12.56 8.69
C SER A 104 -18.87 -13.54 8.46
N ALA A 105 -19.04 -14.53 7.60
CA ALA A 105 -18.00 -15.50 7.29
C ALA A 105 -16.92 -14.91 6.37
N GLY A 106 -17.31 -14.05 5.42
CA GLY A 106 -16.38 -13.23 4.63
C GLY A 106 -15.49 -12.38 5.55
N ARG A 107 -16.10 -11.57 6.43
CA ARG A 107 -15.39 -10.70 7.41
C ARG A 107 -14.45 -11.50 8.31
N TYR A 108 -14.93 -12.61 8.85
CA TYR A 108 -14.12 -13.50 9.70
C TYR A 108 -12.88 -14.02 8.98
N SER A 109 -12.99 -14.33 7.69
CA SER A 109 -11.90 -14.91 6.89
C SER A 109 -10.81 -13.91 6.53
N VAL A 110 -11.13 -12.62 6.45
CA VAL A 110 -10.21 -11.56 5.97
C VAL A 110 -9.62 -10.69 7.07
N GLY A 111 -10.13 -10.73 8.30
CA GLY A 111 -9.69 -9.82 9.35
C GLY A 111 -8.19 -9.85 9.65
N ASN A 112 -7.54 -11.02 9.60
CA ASN A 112 -6.09 -11.12 9.77
C ASN A 112 -5.32 -10.62 8.54
N THR A 113 -5.86 -10.79 7.34
CA THR A 113 -5.29 -10.23 6.10
C THR A 113 -5.34 -8.72 6.14
N TYR A 114 -6.48 -8.13 6.54
CA TYR A 114 -6.60 -6.69 6.75
C TYR A 114 -5.69 -6.17 7.87
N LEU A 115 -5.51 -6.92 8.96
CA LEU A 115 -4.54 -6.55 9.99
C LEU A 115 -3.12 -6.47 9.40
N ALA A 116 -2.70 -7.44 8.60
CA ALA A 116 -1.40 -7.43 7.95
C ALA A 116 -1.27 -6.28 6.93
N LEU A 117 -2.30 -6.09 6.09
CA LEU A 117 -2.38 -5.01 5.11
C LEU A 117 -2.23 -3.63 5.77
N TYR A 118 -3.11 -3.31 6.73
CA TYR A 118 -3.10 -2.00 7.39
C TYR A 118 -1.87 -1.80 8.26
N SER A 119 -1.26 -2.87 8.78
CA SER A 119 0.03 -2.75 9.46
C SER A 119 1.13 -2.38 8.48
N LEU A 120 1.29 -3.11 7.37
CA LEU A 120 2.32 -2.84 6.37
C LEU A 120 2.15 -1.45 5.73
N ALA A 121 0.91 -1.10 5.35
CA ALA A 121 0.59 0.21 4.79
C ALA A 121 0.93 1.34 5.77
N TYR A 122 0.61 1.16 7.06
CA TYR A 122 0.90 2.15 8.07
C TYR A 122 2.40 2.33 8.31
N GLU A 123 3.18 1.25 8.44
CA GLU A 123 4.64 1.37 8.62
C GLU A 123 5.28 2.03 7.38
N THR A 124 4.87 1.62 6.17
CA THR A 124 5.37 2.25 4.92
C THR A 124 5.03 3.74 4.88
N MET A 125 3.82 4.11 5.29
CA MET A 125 3.39 5.50 5.37
C MET A 125 4.17 6.28 6.42
N ASP A 126 4.43 5.70 7.60
CA ASP A 126 5.21 6.36 8.65
C ASP A 126 6.65 6.62 8.21
N ASP A 127 7.30 5.65 7.56
CA ASP A 127 8.64 5.80 6.99
C ASP A 127 8.69 6.96 5.98
N LEU A 128 7.71 7.04 5.08
CA LEU A 128 7.64 8.11 4.08
C LEU A 128 7.35 9.48 4.73
N VAL A 129 6.45 9.52 5.70
CA VAL A 129 6.13 10.74 6.45
C VAL A 129 7.36 11.26 7.19
N GLU A 130 8.13 10.37 7.84
CA GLU A 130 9.37 10.72 8.53
C GLU A 130 10.38 11.38 7.58
N LEU A 131 10.54 10.85 6.37
CA LEU A 131 11.41 11.43 5.35
C LEU A 131 10.94 12.80 4.84
N LEU A 132 9.66 13.15 4.99
CA LEU A 132 9.11 14.46 4.64
C LEU A 132 9.23 15.49 5.76
N VAL A 133 9.32 15.08 7.03
CA VAL A 133 9.39 16.02 8.17
C VAL A 133 10.48 17.09 8.00
N PRO A 134 11.71 16.76 7.52
CA PRO A 134 12.73 17.78 7.29
C PRO A 134 12.32 18.89 6.32
N LYS A 135 11.40 18.62 5.38
CA LYS A 135 10.92 19.62 4.41
C LYS A 135 10.06 20.72 5.05
N ILE A 136 9.57 20.52 6.28
CA ILE A 136 8.83 21.53 7.04
C ILE A 136 9.77 22.64 7.52
N VAL A 137 11.06 22.33 7.71
CA VAL A 137 12.03 23.26 8.27
C VAL A 137 12.66 24.10 7.15
N PRO A 138 12.69 25.44 7.28
CA PRO A 138 13.37 26.30 6.32
C PRO A 138 14.84 25.92 6.08
N GLU A 139 15.27 25.91 4.82
CA GLU A 139 16.63 25.54 4.40
C GLU A 139 17.73 26.47 4.94
N ASP A 140 17.36 27.65 5.44
CA ASP A 140 18.27 28.68 5.95
C ASP A 140 18.49 28.62 7.47
N LEU A 141 17.90 27.64 8.16
CA LEU A 141 18.15 27.38 9.58
C LEU A 141 19.47 26.64 9.81
N ASP A 142 20.10 26.94 10.94
CA ASP A 142 21.26 26.20 11.42
C ASP A 142 20.88 24.73 11.71
N ASP A 143 21.72 23.78 11.28
CA ASP A 143 21.50 22.33 11.41
C ASP A 143 21.11 21.92 12.84
N SER A 144 21.66 22.57 13.87
CA SER A 144 21.35 22.26 15.27
C SER A 144 19.92 22.65 15.67
N VAL A 145 19.39 23.72 15.09
CA VAL A 145 18.02 24.20 15.32
C VAL A 145 17.04 23.37 14.49
N SER A 146 17.41 23.01 13.26
CA SER A 146 16.59 22.15 12.40
C SER A 146 16.37 20.78 13.02
N ASN A 147 17.41 20.14 13.57
CA ASN A 147 17.27 18.84 14.23
C ASN A 147 16.35 18.90 15.46
N ILE A 148 16.43 19.96 16.28
CA ILE A 148 15.52 20.12 17.43
C ILE A 148 14.07 20.30 16.98
N LEU A 149 13.83 21.04 15.89
CA LEU A 149 12.49 21.23 15.34
C LEU A 149 11.92 19.92 14.78
N VAL A 150 12.74 19.12 14.10
CA VAL A 150 12.35 17.77 13.64
C VAL A 150 12.02 16.86 14.84
N ASP A 151 12.87 16.83 15.87
CA ASP A 151 12.67 16.03 17.09
C ASP A 151 11.39 16.42 17.87
N GLU A 152 11.00 17.70 17.86
CA GLU A 152 9.76 18.15 18.51
C GLU A 152 8.49 17.82 17.70
N VAL A 153 8.65 17.63 16.38
CA VAL A 153 7.57 17.23 15.44
C VAL A 153 7.41 15.69 15.40
N ASP A 154 8.33 14.95 15.99
CA ASP A 154 8.45 13.48 15.97
C ASP A 154 7.23 12.71 16.53
N ARG A 155 6.25 13.40 17.13
CA ARG A 155 4.99 12.76 17.56
C ARG A 155 4.04 12.55 16.38
N TYR A 156 3.94 11.30 15.93
CA TYR A 156 3.13 10.76 14.82
C TYR A 156 1.86 11.56 14.47
N ASP A 157 0.90 11.70 15.40
CA ASP A 157 -0.41 12.34 15.15
C ASP A 157 -0.32 13.80 14.65
N LYS A 158 0.82 14.46 14.90
CA LYS A 158 1.06 15.84 14.51
C LYS A 158 1.79 15.98 13.19
N ARG A 159 2.49 14.94 12.72
CA ARG A 159 3.32 15.00 11.50
C ARG A 159 2.45 15.28 10.27
N ALA A 160 1.37 14.53 10.06
CA ALA A 160 0.45 14.73 8.94
C ALA A 160 -0.20 16.13 8.93
N ASN A 161 -0.64 16.60 10.10
CA ASN A 161 -1.23 17.94 10.24
C ASN A 161 -0.22 19.05 9.91
N LEU A 162 1.04 18.89 10.30
CA LEU A 162 2.09 19.86 10.01
C LEU A 162 2.51 19.84 8.54
N LEU A 163 2.63 18.65 7.94
CA LEU A 163 2.91 18.50 6.51
C LEU A 163 1.82 19.14 5.65
N TYR A 164 0.55 18.95 6.02
CA TYR A 164 -0.58 19.60 5.34
C TYR A 164 -0.55 21.12 5.51
N GLN A 165 -0.33 21.63 6.73
CA GLN A 165 -0.23 23.07 6.99
C GLN A 165 0.96 23.73 6.28
N ALA A 166 2.03 22.97 6.02
CA ALA A 166 3.18 23.38 5.24
C ALA A 166 2.97 23.24 3.72
N GLU A 167 1.78 22.82 3.27
CA GLU A 167 1.43 22.60 1.86
C GLU A 167 2.33 21.55 1.15
N ILE A 168 2.89 20.60 1.92
CA ILE A 168 3.74 19.51 1.39
C ILE A 168 2.88 18.33 0.91
N ILE A 169 1.78 18.06 1.62
CA ILE A 169 0.79 17.04 1.26
C ILE A 169 -0.60 17.65 1.10
N SER A 170 -1.45 16.99 0.33
CA SER A 170 -2.86 17.36 0.13
C SER A 170 -3.72 17.10 1.38
N GLU A 171 -4.93 17.68 1.40
CA GLU A 171 -5.93 17.41 2.43
C GLU A 171 -6.35 15.94 2.38
N ASP A 172 -6.55 15.38 1.19
CA ASP A 172 -6.92 13.98 0.97
C ASP A 172 -5.87 13.02 1.54
N THR A 173 -4.57 13.28 1.30
CA THR A 173 -3.47 12.47 1.86
C THR A 173 -3.41 12.59 3.38
N LYS A 174 -3.66 13.77 3.94
CA LYS A 174 -3.73 13.97 5.39
C LYS A 174 -4.90 13.17 6.00
N GLU A 175 -6.08 13.18 5.38
CA GLU A 175 -7.23 12.36 5.81
C GLU A 175 -6.96 10.85 5.65
N GLY A 176 -6.27 10.45 4.58
CA GLY A 176 -5.88 9.07 4.33
C GLY A 176 -4.90 8.52 5.38
N ILE A 177 -3.92 9.33 5.81
CA ILE A 177 -3.02 9.00 6.93
C ILE A 177 -3.83 8.78 8.22
N GLU A 178 -4.71 9.72 8.56
CA GLU A 178 -5.56 9.62 9.76
C GLU A 178 -6.46 8.37 9.70
N ARG A 179 -7.03 8.06 8.54
CA ARG A 179 -7.87 6.88 8.32
C ARG A 179 -7.08 5.58 8.49
N MET A 180 -5.90 5.45 7.86
CA MET A 180 -5.05 4.27 7.98
C MET A 180 -4.62 4.04 9.43
N GLY A 181 -4.20 5.09 10.14
CA GLY A 181 -3.83 5.01 11.54
C GLY A 181 -4.99 4.57 12.44
N ASN A 182 -6.18 5.13 12.23
CA ASN A 182 -7.37 4.76 12.98
C ASN A 182 -7.79 3.31 12.74
N ILE A 183 -7.80 2.84 11.49
CA ILE A 183 -8.19 1.46 11.16
C ILE A 183 -7.16 0.46 11.71
N ARG A 184 -5.86 0.71 11.50
CA ARG A 184 -4.81 -0.12 12.12
C ARG A 184 -4.97 -0.17 13.63
N ASN A 185 -5.17 0.97 14.29
CA ASN A 185 -5.34 1.00 15.74
C ASN A 185 -6.54 0.15 16.20
N LYS A 186 -7.68 0.22 15.50
CA LYS A 186 -8.82 -0.67 15.77
C LYS A 186 -8.44 -2.14 15.55
N LEU A 187 -7.87 -2.50 14.40
CA LEU A 187 -7.47 -3.87 14.10
C LEU A 187 -6.44 -4.44 15.10
N VAL A 188 -5.51 -3.62 15.59
CA VAL A 188 -4.46 -4.04 16.53
C VAL A 188 -5.00 -4.11 17.96
N HIS A 189 -5.78 -3.13 18.41
CA HIS A 189 -6.12 -2.97 19.83
C HIS A 189 -7.57 -3.29 20.19
N ASP A 190 -8.46 -3.35 19.21
CA ASP A 190 -9.84 -3.81 19.37
C ASP A 190 -9.98 -5.23 18.79
N VAL A 191 -10.13 -6.21 19.68
CA VAL A 191 -10.20 -7.62 19.28
C VAL A 191 -11.43 -7.90 18.42
N ASP A 192 -12.53 -7.19 18.67
CA ASP A 192 -13.78 -7.40 17.95
C ASP A 192 -13.65 -6.96 16.49
N GLU A 193 -12.90 -5.89 16.23
CA GLU A 193 -12.72 -5.37 14.87
C GLU A 193 -12.01 -6.36 13.95
N ARG A 194 -11.21 -7.30 14.49
CA ARG A 194 -10.59 -8.37 13.69
C ARG A 194 -11.58 -9.40 13.16
N PHE A 195 -12.78 -9.45 13.71
CA PHE A 195 -13.82 -10.40 13.30
C PHE A 195 -14.95 -9.70 12.56
N PHE A 196 -15.28 -8.48 12.95
CA PHE A 196 -16.39 -7.72 12.37
C PHE A 196 -15.95 -6.80 11.22
N VAL A 197 -14.69 -6.34 11.24
CA VAL A 197 -14.10 -5.52 10.18
C VAL A 197 -15.06 -4.40 9.74
N THR A 198 -15.62 -3.70 10.72
CA THR A 198 -16.75 -2.77 10.54
C THR A 198 -16.39 -1.61 9.62
N PHE A 199 -15.10 -1.28 9.48
CA PHE A 199 -14.66 -0.27 8.51
C PHE A 199 -15.03 -0.61 7.06
N LEU A 200 -15.29 -1.87 6.70
CA LEU A 200 -15.79 -2.24 5.35
C LEU A 200 -17.17 -1.66 5.04
N ASP A 201 -17.94 -1.29 6.07
CA ASP A 201 -19.26 -0.68 5.89
C ASP A 201 -19.17 0.77 5.37
N ASP A 202 -18.02 1.42 5.62
CA ASP A 202 -17.74 2.82 5.32
C ASP A 202 -16.68 2.98 4.20
N THR A 203 -16.38 1.92 3.44
CA THR A 203 -15.41 1.99 2.35
C THR A 203 -16.06 2.41 1.04
N ASP A 204 -15.86 3.67 0.64
CA ASP A 204 -15.89 4.13 -0.77
C ASP A 204 -14.71 3.53 -1.59
N GLY A 205 -14.31 2.28 -1.29
CA GLY A 205 -13.10 1.65 -1.82
C GLY A 205 -11.86 1.81 -0.94
N PHE A 206 -10.80 1.14 -1.37
CA PHE A 206 -9.49 1.15 -0.70
C PHE A 206 -8.49 2.13 -1.33
N ASP A 207 -8.98 2.94 -2.28
CA ASP A 207 -8.24 3.95 -3.02
C ASP A 207 -7.50 4.92 -2.08
N HIS A 208 -8.08 5.19 -0.90
CA HIS A 208 -7.44 6.02 0.12
C HIS A 208 -6.08 5.47 0.59
N ILE A 209 -5.85 4.15 0.64
CA ILE A 209 -4.54 3.58 0.99
C ILE A 209 -3.55 3.89 -0.13
N THR A 210 -3.99 3.59 -1.35
CA THR A 210 -3.13 3.58 -2.52
C THR A 210 -2.78 5.00 -2.97
N ASP A 211 -3.74 5.91 -2.98
CA ASP A 211 -3.55 7.32 -3.32
C ASP A 211 -2.65 8.03 -2.31
N THR A 212 -2.89 7.82 -1.01
CA THR A 212 -2.08 8.41 0.07
C THR A 212 -0.63 7.97 -0.04
N LEU A 213 -0.40 6.67 -0.19
CA LEU A 213 0.94 6.12 -0.28
C LEU A 213 1.67 6.56 -1.56
N ASN A 214 0.94 6.71 -2.68
CA ASN A 214 1.52 7.21 -3.92
C ASN A 214 1.92 8.68 -3.84
N GLU A 215 1.06 9.54 -3.28
CA GLU A 215 1.41 10.95 -3.06
C GLU A 215 2.64 11.06 -2.15
N LEU A 216 2.66 10.35 -1.02
CA LEU A 216 3.80 10.37 -0.09
C LEU A 216 5.09 9.92 -0.75
N TYR A 217 5.07 8.81 -1.49
CA TYR A 217 6.24 8.32 -2.23
C TYR A 217 6.73 9.35 -3.25
N GLN A 218 5.80 9.97 -4.00
CA GLN A 218 6.13 11.01 -4.96
C GLN A 218 6.74 12.25 -4.28
N GLN A 219 6.21 12.66 -3.14
CA GLN A 219 6.75 13.78 -2.39
C GLN A 219 8.15 13.48 -1.84
N VAL A 220 8.45 12.23 -1.45
CA VAL A 220 9.77 11.87 -0.92
C VAL A 220 10.82 11.77 -2.02
N TYR A 221 10.48 11.12 -3.14
CA TYR A 221 11.46 10.73 -4.17
C TYR A 221 11.39 11.52 -5.48
N ASP A 222 10.48 12.49 -5.57
CA ASP A 222 10.18 13.26 -6.79
C ASP A 222 9.84 12.35 -7.98
N LYS A 223 9.31 11.16 -7.68
CA LYS A 223 8.96 10.13 -8.66
C LYS A 223 7.64 9.48 -8.27
N PRO A 224 6.64 9.49 -9.14
CA PRO A 224 5.41 8.74 -8.94
C PRO A 224 5.67 7.23 -8.98
N ILE A 225 4.80 6.44 -8.34
CA ILE A 225 4.83 4.99 -8.43
C ILE A 225 4.15 4.56 -9.75
N TYR A 226 4.79 4.80 -10.89
CA TYR A 226 4.29 4.36 -12.21
C TYR A 226 4.90 3.01 -12.63
N VAL A 227 4.08 2.11 -13.17
CA VAL A 227 4.55 0.87 -13.84
C VAL A 227 4.68 1.05 -15.35
N THR A 228 4.03 2.07 -15.90
CA THR A 228 4.11 2.44 -17.32
C THR A 228 4.01 3.97 -17.48
N ASP A 229 4.29 4.51 -18.66
CA ASP A 229 4.33 5.96 -18.95
C ASP A 229 3.06 6.75 -18.55
N ASN A 230 1.92 6.09 -18.25
CA ASN A 230 0.67 6.76 -17.83
C ASN A 230 -0.20 5.97 -16.83
N GLU A 231 0.29 4.89 -16.20
CA GLU A 231 -0.51 4.14 -15.21
C GLU A 231 0.27 3.94 -13.89
N PRO A 232 -0.28 4.40 -12.75
CA PRO A 232 0.27 4.06 -11.44
C PRO A 232 0.20 2.55 -11.20
N ILE A 233 1.10 2.04 -10.34
CA ILE A 233 1.00 0.67 -9.77
C ILE A 233 -0.32 0.48 -9.03
N LEU A 234 -0.91 1.60 -8.65
CA LEU A 234 -1.99 1.76 -7.72
C LEU A 234 -3.25 2.21 -8.43
#